data_AF-A0A093DDG1-F1
#
_entry.id   AF-A0A093DDG1-F1
#
_cell.length_a   1.000
_cell.length_b   1.000
_cell.length_c   1.000
_cell.angle_alpha   90.00
_cell.angle_beta   90.00
_cell.angle_gamma   90.00
#
_symmetry.space_group_name_H-M   'P 1'
#
loop_
_entity.id
_entity.type
_entity.pdbx_description
1 polymer ?
#
loop_
_entity_poly.entity_id
_entity_poly.type
_entity_poly.pdbx_seq_one_letter_code
_entity_poly.pdbx_strand_id
1 'polypeptide(L)'
;LCFPQKLWKMLESDEFRSIWWSESGKCIAVNEELFQEEVLGRTGPLRVFAMQKMKSFVRQLNLYGFTKIKRDFERSASLPEFLAEEAAAAAHSKV
;
A
#
# COMPACT_ATOMS: atom_id res chain seq x y z
N LEU A 1 -10.27 3.74 16.30
CA LEU A 1 -9.80 2.63 15.44
C LEU A 1 -8.30 2.47 15.64
N CYS A 2 -7.83 1.26 15.93
CA CYS A 2 -6.41 0.94 15.94
C CYS A 2 -5.85 0.93 14.51
N PHE A 3 -4.52 0.84 14.36
CA PHE A 3 -3.87 0.92 13.05
C PHE A 3 -4.40 -0.12 12.03
N PRO A 4 -4.52 -1.43 12.35
CA PRO A 4 -5.04 -2.41 11.40
C PRO A 4 -6.47 -2.12 10.94
N GLN A 5 -7.33 -1.66 11.84
CA GLN A 5 -8.71 -1.32 11.48
C GLN A 5 -8.79 -0.12 10.54
N LYS A 6 -7.94 0.89 10.74
CA LYS A 6 -7.85 2.05 9.83
C LYS A 6 -7.31 1.64 8.47
N LEU A 7 -6.26 0.82 8.46
CA LEU A 7 -5.65 0.29 7.25
C LEU A 7 -6.68 -0.52 6.43
N TRP A 8 -7.41 -1.43 7.08
CA TRP A 8 -8.46 -2.21 6.44
C TRP A 8 -9.55 -1.32 5.83
N LYS A 9 -10.11 -0.38 6.60
CA LYS A 9 -11.13 0.54 6.07
C LYS A 9 -10.66 1.38 4.88
N MET A 10 -9.38 1.75 4.86
CA MET A 10 -8.79 2.50 3.76
C MET A 10 -8.63 1.62 2.51
N LEU A 11 -8.22 0.37 2.67
CA LEU A 11 -8.06 -0.60 1.57
C LEU A 11 -9.40 -1.05 0.97
N GLU A 12 -10.46 -1.07 1.76
CA GLU A 12 -11.83 -1.38 1.31
C GLU A 12 -12.56 -0.19 0.69
N SER A 13 -11.96 0.99 0.69
CA SER A 13 -12.57 2.23 0.20
C SER A 13 -11.98 2.63 -1.15
N ASP A 14 -12.84 2.97 -2.11
CA ASP A 14 -12.44 3.52 -3.41
C ASP A 14 -12.00 5.00 -3.33
N GLU A 15 -12.01 5.59 -2.13
CA GLU A 15 -11.60 6.99 -1.90
C GLU A 15 -10.09 7.21 -2.01
N PHE A 16 -9.29 6.13 -1.93
CA PHE A 16 -7.83 6.20 -1.91
C PHE A 16 -7.26 5.45 -3.11
N ARG A 17 -6.44 6.15 -3.90
CA ARG A 17 -5.79 5.58 -5.09
C ARG A 17 -4.33 5.22 -4.84
N SER A 18 -3.76 5.68 -3.73
CA SER A 18 -2.36 5.47 -3.39
C SER A 18 -2.05 4.12 -2.76
N ILE A 19 -3.06 3.34 -2.39
CA ILE A 19 -2.90 2.06 -1.73
C ILE A 19 -3.97 1.08 -2.20
N TRP A 20 -3.60 -0.18 -2.45
CA TRP A 20 -4.52 -1.22 -2.91
C TRP A 20 -4.04 -2.62 -2.53
N TRP A 21 -4.97 -3.58 -2.58
CA TRP A 21 -4.65 -5.00 -2.49
C TRP A 21 -4.00 -5.51 -3.78
N SER A 22 -3.01 -6.40 -3.64
CA SER A 22 -2.58 -7.26 -4.74
C SER A 22 -3.74 -8.12 -5.23
N GLU A 23 -3.70 -8.62 -6.47
CA GLU A 23 -4.76 -9.46 -7.04
C GLU A 23 -5.05 -10.71 -6.17
N SER A 24 -3.99 -11.25 -5.54
CA SER A 24 -4.12 -12.40 -4.62
C SER A 24 -4.71 -12.08 -3.24
N GLY A 25 -4.91 -10.79 -2.90
CA GLY A 25 -5.32 -10.34 -1.57
C GLY A 25 -4.29 -10.58 -0.44
N LYS A 26 -3.09 -11.08 -0.76
CA LYS A 26 -2.06 -11.43 0.24
C LYS A 26 -1.11 -10.29 0.57
N CYS A 27 -1.03 -9.29 -0.31
CA CYS A 27 -0.09 -8.19 -0.18
C CYS A 27 -0.80 -6.86 -0.41
N ILE A 28 -0.26 -5.80 0.19
CA ILE A 28 -0.67 -4.43 -0.08
C ILE A 28 0.41 -3.76 -0.94
N ALA A 29 -0.02 -3.00 -1.93
CA ALA A 29 0.83 -2.16 -2.74
C ALA A 29 0.54 -0.70 -2.41
N VAL A 30 1.61 0.10 -2.34
CA VAL A 30 1.55 1.50 -1.96
C VAL A 30 2.37 2.29 -2.96
N ASN A 31 1.76 3.28 -3.62
CA ASN A 31 2.49 4.33 -4.31
C ASN A 31 2.99 5.32 -3.25
N GLU A 32 4.29 5.32 -2.96
CA GLU A 32 4.85 6.08 -1.83
C GLU A 32 4.65 7.60 -1.95
N GLU A 33 4.84 8.17 -3.14
CA GLU A 33 4.68 9.60 -3.39
C GLU A 33 3.21 10.03 -3.24
N LEU A 34 2.31 9.33 -3.92
CA LEU A 34 0.88 9.64 -3.85
C LEU A 34 0.31 9.39 -2.45
N PHE A 35 0.78 8.35 -1.74
CA PHE A 35 0.32 8.06 -0.38
C PHE A 35 0.76 9.13 0.61
N GLN A 36 1.95 9.68 0.40
CA GLN A 36 2.47 10.76 1.22
C GLN A 36 1.60 12.02 1.07
N GLU A 37 1.09 12.32 -0.12
CA GLU A 37 0.20 13.46 -0.36
C GLU A 37 -1.26 13.18 0.04
N GLU A 38 -1.82 12.07 -0.45
CA GLU A 38 -3.23 11.71 -0.33
C GLU A 38 -3.61 11.34 1.11
N VAL A 39 -2.73 10.68 1.86
CA VAL A 39 -3.05 10.12 3.18
C VAL A 39 -2.24 10.79 4.29
N LEU A 40 -0.91 10.78 4.19
CA LEU A 40 -0.01 11.30 5.23
C LEU A 40 0.13 12.83 5.19
N GLY A 41 -0.33 13.48 4.13
CA GLY A 41 -0.37 14.93 3.99
C GLY A 41 -1.58 15.55 4.69
N ARG A 42 -2.63 14.76 4.99
CA ARG A 42 -3.87 15.27 5.58
C ARG A 42 -3.66 15.74 7.01
N THR A 43 -4.11 16.96 7.32
CA THR A 43 -3.98 17.57 8.65
C THR A 43 -5.35 17.84 9.29
N GLY A 44 -5.35 18.12 10.60
CA GLY A 44 -6.57 18.48 11.33
C GLY A 44 -7.63 17.37 11.31
N PRO A 45 -8.92 17.71 11.11
CA PRO A 45 -10.02 16.75 11.08
C PRO A 45 -9.93 15.69 9.98
N LEU A 46 -9.20 15.96 8.89
CA LEU A 46 -9.06 15.07 7.74
C LEU A 46 -7.96 14.00 7.94
N ARG A 47 -7.22 14.06 9.05
CA ARG A 47 -6.09 13.18 9.32
C ARG A 47 -6.56 11.72 9.51
N VAL A 48 -6.06 10.83 8.66
CA VAL A 48 -6.35 9.39 8.73
C VAL A 48 -5.49 8.71 9.81
N PHE A 49 -4.17 8.88 9.73
CA PHE A 49 -3.19 8.31 10.65
C PHE A 49 -2.54 9.39 11.52
N ALA A 50 -2.10 9.04 12.74
CA ALA A 50 -1.44 10.00 13.61
C ALA A 50 -0.08 10.48 13.08
N MET A 51 0.56 9.65 12.25
CA MET A 51 1.86 9.90 11.63
C MET A 51 1.73 10.51 10.24
N GLN A 52 2.69 11.37 9.89
CA GLN A 52 2.79 12.05 8.58
C GLN A 52 4.02 11.61 7.77
N LYS A 53 4.76 10.61 8.25
CA LYS A 53 6.00 10.15 7.61
C LYS A 53 5.83 8.71 7.16
N MET A 54 6.21 8.43 5.91
CA MET A 54 6.20 7.07 5.38
C MET A 54 6.98 6.08 6.25
N LYS A 55 8.16 6.47 6.77
CA LYS A 55 8.94 5.62 7.70
C LYS A 55 8.15 5.19 8.94
N SER A 56 7.28 6.05 9.45
CA SER A 56 6.43 5.73 10.60
C SER A 56 5.29 4.80 10.22
N PHE A 57 4.73 4.94 9.01
CA PHE A 57 3.73 4.03 8.45
C PHE A 57 4.32 2.62 8.26
N VAL A 58 5.50 2.50 7.64
CA VAL A 58 6.21 1.22 7.49
C VAL A 58 6.54 0.59 8.85
N ARG A 59 6.94 1.39 9.85
CA ARG A 59 7.15 0.88 11.22
C ARG A 59 5.88 0.29 11.81
N GLN A 60 4.72 0.93 11.61
CA GLN A 60 3.45 0.38 12.08
C GLN A 60 3.11 -0.93 11.36
N LEU A 61 3.29 -1.01 10.04
CA LEU A 61 3.15 -2.28 9.29
C LEU A 61 3.99 -3.40 9.92
N ASN A 62 5.28 -3.14 10.17
CA ASN A 62 6.18 -4.12 10.77
C ASN A 62 5.74 -4.55 12.19
N LEU A 63 5.20 -3.63 13.01
CA LEU A 63 4.69 -3.95 14.34
C LEU A 63 3.48 -4.89 14.32
N TYR A 64 2.70 -4.86 13.24
CA TYR A 64 1.54 -5.75 13.04
C TYR A 64 1.86 -6.97 12.15
N GLY A 65 3.15 -7.28 11.95
CA GLY A 65 3.58 -8.52 11.29
C GLY A 65 3.68 -8.46 9.77
N PHE A 66 3.50 -7.30 9.15
CA PHE A 66 3.78 -7.13 7.72
C PHE A 66 5.28 -7.09 7.48
N THR A 67 5.70 -7.59 6.32
CA THR A 67 7.09 -7.54 5.87
C THR A 67 7.17 -6.92 4.47
N LYS A 68 8.10 -6.01 4.24
CA LYS A 68 8.33 -5.45 2.90
C LYS A 68 8.93 -6.54 2.00
N ILE A 69 8.27 -6.85 0.89
CA ILE A 69 8.80 -7.74 -0.13
C ILE A 69 9.89 -6.99 -0.88
N LYS A 70 11.14 -7.46 -0.76
CA LYS A 70 12.24 -6.98 -1.60
C LYS A 70 12.13 -7.69 -2.95
N ARG A 71 12.04 -6.91 -4.03
CA ARG A 71 12.16 -7.42 -5.40
C ARG A 71 13.42 -6.85 -6.01
N ASP A 72 14.01 -7.60 -6.94
CA ASP A 72 15.27 -7.23 -7.58
C ASP A 72 15.14 -6.04 -8.54
N PHE A 73 13.92 -5.59 -8.80
CA PHE A 73 13.59 -4.48 -9.69
C PHE A 73 12.51 -3.59 -9.08
N GLU A 74 12.61 -2.29 -9.34
CA GLU A 74 11.59 -1.31 -9.00
C GLU A 74 10.32 -1.60 -9.81
N ARG A 75 9.18 -1.49 -9.15
CA ARG A 75 7.87 -1.74 -9.74
C ARG A 75 7.27 -0.42 -10.19
N SER A 76 6.47 -0.41 -11.26
CA SER A 76 5.75 0.81 -11.57
C SER A 76 4.88 1.25 -10.38
N ALA A 77 4.91 2.56 -10.11
CA ALA A 77 4.06 3.20 -9.12
C ALA A 77 2.62 3.42 -9.62
N SER A 78 2.32 3.10 -10.89
CA SER A 78 0.98 3.17 -11.44
C SER A 78 0.22 1.86 -11.23
N LEU A 79 -1.04 1.94 -10.81
CA LEU A 79 -1.90 0.77 -10.58
C LEU A 79 -2.06 -0.11 -11.84
N PRO A 80 -2.35 0.43 -13.03
CA PRO A 80 -2.53 -0.41 -14.22
C PRO A 80 -1.26 -1.16 -14.61
N GLU A 81 -0.10 -0.51 -14.55
CA GLU A 81 1.18 -1.16 -14.88
C GLU A 81 1.57 -2.17 -13.80
N PHE A 82 1.35 -1.86 -12.51
CA PHE A 82 1.54 -2.79 -11.42
C PHE A 82 0.73 -4.08 -11.65
N LEU A 83 -0.56 -3.98 -11.99
CA LEU A 83 -1.40 -5.14 -12.24
C LEU A 83 -0.93 -5.93 -13.47
N ALA A 84 -0.54 -5.26 -14.55
CA ALA A 84 -0.01 -5.90 -15.75
C ALA A 84 1.27 -6.69 -15.47
N GLU A 85 2.20 -6.13 -14.69
CA GLU A 85 3.41 -6.81 -14.25
C GLU A 85 3.10 -8.01 -13.33
N GLU A 86 2.03 -7.95 -12.54
CA GLU A 86 1.65 -9.05 -11.64
C GLU A 86 1.19 -10.25 -12.44
N ALA A 87 0.31 -9.98 -13.41
CA ALA A 87 -0.19 -10.96 -14.35
C ALA A 87 0.96 -11.59 -15.15
N ALA A 88 1.90 -10.78 -15.63
CA ALA A 88 3.08 -11.27 -16.35
C ALA A 88 3.97 -12.16 -15.47
N ALA A 89 4.25 -11.76 -14.22
CA ALA A 89 5.04 -12.57 -13.30
C ALA A 89 4.33 -13.88 -12.90
N ALA A 90 3.00 -13.84 -12.71
CA ALA A 90 2.19 -15.02 -12.40
C ALA A 90 2.13 -16.02 -13.57
N ALA A 91 2.21 -15.55 -14.82
CA ALA A 91 2.28 -16.42 -15.99
C ALA A 91 3.59 -17.23 -16.06
N HIS A 92 4.70 -16.69 -15.57
CA HIS A 92 6.01 -17.34 -15.62
C HIS A 92 6.26 -18.36 -14.49
N SER A 93 5.42 -18.44 -13.46
CA SER A 93 5.56 -19.43 -12.38
C SER A 93 4.76 -20.72 -12.57
N LYS A 94 4.04 -20.85 -13.70
CA LYS A 94 3.38 -22.09 -14.14
C LYS A 94 4.29 -22.87 -15.11
N VAL A 95 5.37 -23.45 -14.60
CA VAL A 95 6.12 -24.54 -15.26
C VAL A 95 6.44 -25.59 -14.23
#